data_AF-A0A800JAQ1-F1
#
_entry.id   AF-A0A800JAQ1-F1
#
_cell.length_a   1.000
_cell.length_b   1.000
_cell.length_c   1.000
_cell.angle_alpha   90.00
_cell.angle_beta   90.00
_cell.angle_gamma   90.00
#
_symmetry.space_group_name_H-M   'P 1'
#
loop_
_entity.id
_entity.type
_entity.pdbx_description
1 polymer ?
#
loop_
_entity_poly.entity_id
_entity_poly.type
_entity_poly.pdbx_seq_one_letter_code
_entity_poly.pdbx_strand_id
1 'polypeptide(L)'
;WDSAHPNDWLSASGTVRRSTIQATEDLLQSYPEQTQFIIVNHYPLTFPEGWNYDRFHELYNLVPVRDWILRHPQIRLYLHGHIHKNWIHHLPRDSGPELLLLNSAASSSKLHSEQKSSFHQIDLYGDNVRVSPILLN
;
A
#
# COMPACT_ATOMS: atom_id res chain seq x y z
N TRP A 1 -9.47 -2.00 0.73
CA TRP A 1 -9.44 -2.79 -0.51
C TRP A 1 -9.10 -4.22 -0.13
N ASP A 2 -9.89 -5.19 -0.58
CA ASP A 2 -9.54 -6.61 -0.41
C ASP A 2 -8.99 -7.15 -1.73
N SER A 3 -7.71 -7.47 -1.72
CA SER A 3 -7.02 -8.12 -2.84
C SER A 3 -6.58 -9.54 -2.48
N ALA A 4 -6.78 -9.97 -1.24
CA ALA A 4 -6.53 -11.33 -0.83
C ALA A 4 -7.72 -12.19 -1.26
N HIS A 5 -7.43 -13.34 -1.82
CA HIS A 5 -8.44 -14.32 -2.16
C HIS A 5 -7.83 -15.71 -2.02
N PRO A 6 -8.64 -16.78 -1.90
CA PRO A 6 -8.13 -18.13 -1.94
C PRO A 6 -7.26 -18.31 -3.19
N ASN A 7 -6.08 -18.88 -2.99
CA ASN A 7 -5.14 -19.25 -4.04
C ASN A 7 -4.82 -20.74 -3.94
N ASP A 8 -4.21 -21.28 -5.00
CA ASP A 8 -3.57 -22.58 -4.92
C ASP A 8 -2.51 -22.58 -3.81
N TRP A 9 -2.25 -23.76 -3.22
CA TRP A 9 -1.39 -23.91 -2.04
C TRP A 9 0.02 -23.33 -2.17
N LEU A 10 0.49 -23.09 -3.39
CA LEU A 10 1.83 -22.58 -3.70
C LEU A 10 1.85 -21.08 -4.03
N SER A 11 0.72 -20.38 -3.94
CA SER A 11 0.64 -18.94 -4.24
C SER A 11 0.08 -18.16 -3.06
N ALA A 12 0.79 -17.09 -2.71
CA ALA A 12 0.29 -16.06 -1.81
C ALA A 12 0.02 -14.75 -2.58
N SER A 13 -0.31 -14.83 -3.86
CA SER A 13 -0.56 -13.66 -4.72
C SER A 13 -1.90 -13.01 -4.44
N GLY A 14 -2.03 -11.73 -4.79
CA GLY A 14 -3.30 -11.01 -4.71
C GLY A 14 -3.84 -10.61 -6.06
N THR A 15 -5.09 -10.19 -6.11
CA THR A 15 -5.67 -9.46 -7.25
C THR A 15 -6.65 -8.41 -6.77
N VAL A 16 -6.47 -7.15 -7.18
CA VAL A 16 -7.53 -6.14 -7.01
C VAL A 16 -8.54 -6.31 -8.14
N ARG A 17 -9.76 -6.73 -7.83
CA ARG A 17 -10.81 -6.92 -8.85
C ARG A 17 -11.14 -5.61 -9.55
N ARG A 18 -11.46 -5.67 -10.85
CA ARG A 18 -11.92 -4.51 -11.62
C ARG A 18 -13.14 -3.82 -11.00
N SER A 19 -14.05 -4.59 -10.40
CA SER A 19 -15.21 -4.06 -9.67
C SER A 19 -14.82 -3.21 -8.46
N THR A 20 -13.74 -3.60 -7.75
CA THR A 20 -13.20 -2.82 -6.63
C THR A 20 -12.62 -1.50 -7.12
N ILE A 21 -11.88 -1.53 -8.23
CA ILE A 21 -11.34 -0.32 -8.87
C ILE A 21 -12.49 0.60 -9.29
N GLN A 22 -13.51 0.08 -9.96
CA GLN A 22 -14.66 0.88 -10.40
C GLN A 22 -15.43 1.48 -9.22
N ALA A 23 -15.74 0.68 -8.19
CA ALA A 23 -16.43 1.20 -7.02
C ALA A 23 -15.61 2.28 -6.28
N THR A 24 -14.28 2.18 -6.33
CA THR A 24 -13.40 3.20 -5.76
C THR A 24 -13.39 4.45 -6.63
N GLU A 25 -13.36 4.31 -7.96
CA GLU A 25 -13.49 5.42 -8.91
C GLU A 25 -14.79 6.19 -8.67
N ASP A 26 -15.92 5.48 -8.61
CA ASP A 26 -17.24 6.09 -8.37
C ASP A 26 -17.27 6.82 -7.02
N LEU A 27 -16.63 6.24 -5.99
CA LEU A 27 -16.50 6.87 -4.68
C LEU A 27 -15.67 8.16 -4.75
N LEU A 28 -14.48 8.13 -5.36
CA LEU A 28 -13.60 9.30 -5.47
C LEU A 28 -14.32 10.47 -6.17
N GLN A 29 -15.07 10.17 -7.24
CA GLN A 29 -15.83 11.16 -8.01
C GLN A 29 -17.06 11.70 -7.26
N SER A 30 -17.58 10.96 -6.27
CA SER A 30 -18.73 11.40 -5.46
C SER A 30 -18.37 12.42 -4.37
N TYR A 31 -17.07 12.63 -4.13
CA TYR A 31 -16.58 13.62 -3.16
C TYR A 31 -15.91 14.81 -3.86
N PRO A 32 -15.85 15.99 -3.19
CA PRO A 32 -15.11 17.13 -3.72
C PRO A 32 -13.65 16.79 -4.02
N GLU A 33 -13.07 17.40 -5.07
CA GLU A 33 -11.70 17.14 -5.52
C GLU A 33 -10.64 17.32 -4.43
N GLN A 34 -10.87 18.21 -3.46
CA GLN A 34 -9.97 18.43 -2.32
C GLN A 34 -10.02 17.31 -1.26
N THR A 35 -10.96 16.37 -1.37
CA THR A 35 -11.09 15.26 -0.42
C THR A 35 -9.94 14.29 -0.61
N GLN A 36 -9.21 14.03 0.48
CA GLN A 36 -8.06 13.14 0.47
C GLN A 36 -8.44 11.75 0.93
N PHE A 37 -7.87 10.75 0.26
CA PHE A 37 -8.16 9.35 0.51
C PHE A 37 -6.89 8.58 0.90
N ILE A 38 -7.12 7.60 1.77
CA ILE A 38 -6.14 6.60 2.17
C ILE A 38 -6.62 5.26 1.62
N ILE A 39 -5.78 4.60 0.82
CA ILE A 39 -6.03 3.22 0.42
C ILE A 39 -5.30 2.29 1.37
N VAL A 40 -6.01 1.27 1.84
CA VAL A 40 -5.44 0.18 2.63
C VAL A 40 -5.58 -1.11 1.83
N ASN A 41 -4.46 -1.77 1.58
CA ASN A 41 -4.40 -3.03 0.83
C ASN A 41 -3.26 -3.92 1.35
N HIS A 42 -3.34 -5.23 1.22
CA HIS A 42 -2.25 -6.10 1.72
C HIS A 42 -0.96 -5.98 0.92
N TYR A 43 -1.06 -5.95 -0.41
CA TYR A 43 0.10 -6.02 -1.29
C TYR A 43 0.72 -4.65 -1.60
N PRO A 44 2.06 -4.56 -1.66
CA PRO A 44 2.78 -3.35 -2.08
C PRO A 44 2.50 -2.96 -3.53
N LEU A 45 2.69 -1.67 -3.85
CA LEU A 45 2.69 -1.16 -5.24
C LEU A 45 4.10 -1.07 -5.85
N THR A 46 5.10 -0.95 -4.99
CA THR A 46 6.52 -0.93 -5.35
C THR A 46 7.29 -1.67 -4.27
N PHE A 47 8.54 -2.01 -4.55
CA PHE A 47 9.38 -2.77 -3.64
C PHE A 47 10.68 -2.01 -3.36
N PRO A 48 11.30 -2.22 -2.19
CA PRO A 48 12.64 -1.71 -1.91
C PRO A 48 13.67 -2.17 -2.96
N GLU A 49 14.73 -1.40 -3.14
CA GLU A 49 15.86 -1.80 -3.99
C GLU A 49 16.42 -3.17 -3.55
N GLY A 50 16.74 -4.02 -4.52
CA GLY A 50 17.23 -5.38 -4.26
C GLY A 50 16.14 -6.38 -3.85
N TRP A 51 14.86 -6.01 -3.87
CA TRP A 51 13.78 -6.97 -3.69
C TRP A 51 13.68 -7.92 -4.88
N ASN A 52 13.73 -9.22 -4.61
CA ASN A 52 13.56 -10.25 -5.63
C ASN A 52 12.07 -10.41 -5.92
N TYR A 53 11.64 -9.91 -7.08
CA TYR A 53 10.26 -10.04 -7.54
C TYR A 53 9.84 -11.51 -7.65
N ASP A 54 8.73 -11.86 -7.04
CA ASP A 54 8.14 -13.20 -7.11
C ASP A 54 6.65 -13.14 -7.50
N ARG A 55 6.37 -13.53 -8.75
CA ARG A 55 5.02 -13.58 -9.31
C ARG A 55 4.04 -14.44 -8.53
N PHE A 56 4.51 -15.40 -7.72
CA PHE A 56 3.64 -16.29 -6.94
C PHE A 56 3.28 -15.72 -5.56
N HIS A 57 3.92 -14.64 -5.14
CA HIS A 57 3.66 -14.00 -3.85
C HIS A 57 3.18 -12.56 -4.00
N GLU A 58 3.15 -12.00 -5.21
CA GLU A 58 2.84 -10.59 -5.42
C GLU A 58 1.45 -10.32 -6.03
N LEU A 59 1.11 -9.04 -6.19
CA LEU A 59 -0.13 -8.62 -6.81
C LEU A 59 -0.12 -8.91 -8.32
N TYR A 60 -0.99 -9.80 -8.80
CA TYR A 60 -1.02 -10.21 -10.20
C TYR A 60 -1.22 -9.05 -11.17
N ASN A 61 -2.07 -8.11 -10.79
CA ASN A 61 -2.37 -6.91 -11.58
C ASN A 61 -1.68 -5.66 -11.01
N LEU A 62 -0.46 -5.81 -10.50
CA LEU A 62 0.34 -4.75 -9.89
C LEU A 62 0.42 -3.49 -10.76
N VAL A 63 0.88 -3.62 -12.00
CA VAL A 63 1.09 -2.49 -12.91
C VAL A 63 -0.20 -1.70 -13.14
N PRO A 64 -1.30 -2.31 -13.64
CA PRO A 64 -2.53 -1.53 -13.87
C PRO A 64 -3.14 -0.95 -12.58
N VAL A 65 -2.97 -1.61 -11.42
CA VAL A 65 -3.42 -1.07 -10.13
C VAL A 65 -2.60 0.15 -9.74
N ARG A 66 -1.26 0.06 -9.81
CA ARG A 66 -0.35 1.16 -9.50
C ARG A 66 -0.63 2.34 -10.41
N ASP A 67 -0.75 2.12 -11.72
CA ASP A 67 -0.98 3.18 -12.69
C ASP A 67 -2.36 3.84 -12.50
N TRP A 68 -3.39 3.07 -12.11
CA TRP A 68 -4.69 3.63 -11.73
C TRP A 68 -4.57 4.52 -10.48
N ILE A 69 -3.88 4.05 -9.43
CA ILE A 69 -3.67 4.84 -8.21
C ILE A 69 -2.90 6.12 -8.53
N LEU A 70 -1.86 6.04 -9.37
CA LEU A 70 -1.00 7.17 -9.74
C LEU A 70 -1.72 8.28 -10.53
N ARG A 71 -2.86 7.97 -11.18
CA ARG A 71 -3.70 8.97 -11.86
C ARG A 71 -4.65 9.73 -10.92
N HIS A 72 -4.78 9.29 -9.66
CA HIS A 72 -5.70 9.85 -8.68
C HIS A 72 -4.96 10.60 -7.56
N PRO A 73 -4.72 11.92 -7.71
CA PRO A 73 -3.96 12.72 -6.74
C PRO A 73 -4.67 12.88 -5.39
N GLN A 74 -5.98 12.64 -5.34
CA GLN A 74 -6.76 12.56 -4.10
C GLN A 74 -6.24 11.44 -3.17
N ILE A 75 -5.65 10.38 -3.71
CA ILE A 75 -5.07 9.29 -2.91
C ILE A 75 -3.68 9.73 -2.43
N ARG A 76 -3.59 10.09 -1.15
CA ARG A 76 -2.36 10.61 -0.53
C ARG A 76 -1.52 9.54 0.14
N LEU A 77 -2.17 8.48 0.62
CA LEU A 77 -1.52 7.40 1.36
C LEU A 77 -1.96 6.05 0.81
N TYR A 78 -1.00 5.14 0.70
CA TYR A 78 -1.25 3.72 0.43
C TYR A 78 -0.58 2.89 1.52
N LEU A 79 -1.40 2.31 2.38
CA LEU A 79 -0.96 1.51 3.52
C LEU A 79 -0.97 0.04 3.12
N HIS A 80 0.16 -0.64 3.34
CA HIS A 80 0.31 -2.04 2.99
C HIS A 80 1.16 -2.85 3.95
N GLY A 81 1.23 -4.15 3.66
CA GLY A 81 2.03 -5.13 4.37
C GLY A 81 2.79 -6.03 3.40
N HIS A 82 2.76 -7.34 3.67
CA HIS A 82 3.33 -8.40 2.86
C HIS A 82 4.87 -8.52 2.90
N ILE A 83 5.62 -7.42 2.85
CA ILE A 83 7.11 -7.51 2.81
C ILE A 83 7.78 -7.60 4.19
N HIS A 84 7.00 -7.49 5.28
CA HIS A 84 7.40 -7.67 6.69
C HIS A 84 8.59 -6.79 7.16
N LYS A 85 8.92 -5.74 6.41
CA LYS A 85 9.97 -4.76 6.74
C LYS A 85 9.36 -3.39 6.94
N ASN A 86 9.83 -2.61 7.91
CA ASN A 86 9.40 -1.22 8.00
C ASN A 86 9.92 -0.47 6.77
N TRP A 87 9.01 0.14 6.02
CA TRP A 87 9.38 0.88 4.82
C TRP A 87 8.43 2.04 4.59
N ILE A 88 9.04 3.20 4.29
CA ILE A 88 8.36 4.43 3.92
C ILE A 88 8.93 4.82 2.56
N HIS A 89 8.05 5.02 1.57
CA HIS A 89 8.48 5.37 0.23
C HIS A 89 7.60 6.45 -0.37
N HIS A 90 8.26 7.43 -0.99
CA HIS A 90 7.63 8.50 -1.73
C HIS A 90 7.65 8.13 -3.21
N LEU A 91 6.47 7.91 -3.79
CA LEU A 91 6.33 7.60 -5.20
C LEU A 91 5.92 8.89 -5.94
N PRO A 92 6.77 9.43 -6.82
CA PRO A 92 6.46 10.64 -7.57
C PRO A 92 5.29 10.42 -8.53
N ARG A 93 4.60 11.52 -8.87
CA ARG A 93 3.53 11.57 -9.87
C ARG A 93 3.88 12.60 -10.93
N ASP A 94 3.34 12.42 -12.13
CA ASP A 94 3.50 13.40 -13.21
C ASP A 94 2.88 14.77 -12.87
N SER A 95 1.82 14.75 -12.05
CA SER A 95 1.18 15.96 -11.54
C SER A 95 0.59 15.73 -10.15
N GLY A 96 0.50 16.82 -9.39
CA GLY A 96 0.01 16.78 -8.01
C GLY A 96 1.06 16.26 -7.02
N PRO A 97 0.63 16.01 -5.78
CA PRO A 97 1.52 15.59 -4.72
C PRO A 97 1.94 14.12 -4.84
N GLU A 98 3.12 13.79 -4.33
CA GLU A 98 3.61 12.41 -4.25
C GLU A 98 2.64 11.50 -3.48
N LEU A 99 2.64 10.22 -3.86
CA LEU A 99 1.96 9.17 -3.11
C LEU A 99 2.92 8.65 -2.02
N LEU A 100 2.49 8.69 -0.76
CA LEU A 100 3.24 8.10 0.34
C LEU A 100 2.81 6.64 0.56
N LEU A 101 3.74 5.72 0.34
CA LEU A 101 3.58 4.28 0.59
C LEU A 101 4.14 3.94 1.97
N LEU A 102 3.34 3.26 2.79
CA LEU A 102 3.74 2.83 4.12
C LEU A 102 3.58 1.32 4.26
N ASN A 103 4.69 0.63 4.52
CA ASN A 103 4.71 -0.76 4.91
C ASN A 103 5.00 -0.90 6.40
N SER A 104 3.98 -1.21 7.19
CA SER A 104 4.23 -1.61 8.58
C SER A 104 4.91 -2.97 8.61
N ALA A 105 5.97 -3.11 9.42
CA ALA A 105 6.62 -4.41 9.60
C ALA A 105 5.65 -5.43 10.22
N ALA A 106 5.99 -6.72 10.13
CA ALA A 106 5.16 -7.75 10.75
C ALA A 106 5.08 -7.54 12.27
N SER A 107 3.90 -7.74 12.84
CA SER A 107 3.67 -7.84 14.29
C SER A 107 3.54 -9.29 14.76
N SER A 108 4.09 -10.24 14.00
CA SER A 108 3.97 -11.67 14.27
C SER A 108 4.72 -12.08 15.55
N SER A 109 4.18 -13.08 16.26
CA SER A 109 4.78 -13.65 17.48
C SER A 109 6.15 -14.29 17.26
N LYS A 110 6.47 -14.64 16.01
CA LYS A 110 7.79 -15.12 15.59
C LYS A 110 8.31 -14.19 14.49
N LEU A 111 9.43 -13.54 14.77
CA LEU A 111 10.18 -12.73 13.81
C LEU A 111 11.28 -13.60 13.20
N HIS A 112 11.50 -13.47 11.90
CA HIS A 112 12.70 -14.02 11.28
C HIS A 112 13.92 -13.15 11.63
N SER A 113 15.12 -13.70 11.48
CA SER A 113 16.36 -12.94 11.68
C SER A 113 16.30 -11.62 10.90
N GLU A 114 16.70 -10.52 11.54
CA GLU A 114 16.68 -9.14 11.02
C GLU A 114 15.30 -8.45 10.96
N GLN A 115 14.20 -9.14 11.23
CA GLN A 115 12.89 -8.48 11.35
C GLN A 115 12.75 -7.81 12.73
N LYS A 116 12.26 -6.57 12.73
CA LYS A 116 11.83 -5.87 13.93
C LYS A 116 10.37 -5.52 13.80
N SER A 117 9.57 -5.92 14.78
CA SER A 117 8.16 -5.52 14.85
C SER A 117 8.06 -4.00 14.94
N SER A 118 7.16 -3.41 14.16
CA SER A 118 6.92 -1.98 14.23
C SER A 118 5.53 -1.62 13.76
N PHE A 119 5.03 -0.51 14.30
CA PHE A 119 3.82 0.16 13.84
C PHE A 119 4.18 1.51 13.24
N HIS A 120 3.24 2.10 12.50
CA HIS A 120 3.30 3.50 12.10
C HIS A 120 2.21 4.26 12.84
N GLN A 121 2.59 5.32 13.54
CA GLN A 121 1.67 6.38 13.90
C GLN A 121 1.60 7.38 12.73
N ILE A 122 0.39 7.68 12.29
CA ILE A 122 0.12 8.61 11.20
C ILE A 122 -0.70 9.75 11.79
N ASP A 123 -0.11 10.94 11.84
CA ASP A 123 -0.82 12.16 12.23
C ASP A 123 -1.22 12.94 10.97
N LEU A 124 -2.50 13.27 10.86
CA LEU A 124 -3.08 13.99 9.73
C LEU A 124 -3.46 15.42 10.18
N TYR A 125 -2.88 16.43 9.53
CA TYR A 125 -3.13 17.85 9.83
C TYR A 125 -3.38 18.63 8.55
N GLY A 126 -4.66 18.78 8.17
CA GLY A 126 -5.02 19.31 6.85
C GLY A 126 -4.38 18.47 5.76
N ASP A 127 -3.58 19.10 4.90
CA ASP A 127 -2.85 18.43 3.80
C ASP A 127 -1.52 17.80 4.22
N ASN A 128 -1.11 17.97 5.47
CA ASN A 128 0.15 17.44 5.98
C ASN A 128 -0.05 16.05 6.57
N VAL A 129 0.84 15.14 6.18
CA VAL A 129 0.96 13.80 6.77
C VAL A 129 2.29 13.69 7.49
N ARG A 130 2.25 13.40 8.79
CA ARG A 130 3.44 13.03 9.55
C ARG A 130 3.38 11.53 9.87
N VAL A 131 4.44 10.81 9.55
CA VAL A 131 4.56 9.39 9.86
C VAL A 131 5.71 9.17 10.84
N SER A 132 5.44 8.46 11.93
CA SER A 132 6.44 8.11 12.93
C SER A 132 6.42 6.59 13.15
N PRO A 133 7.53 5.87 12.87
CA PRO A 133 7.63 4.45 13.17
C PRO A 133 7.77 4.25 14.68
N ILE A 134 6.96 3.34 15.23
CA ILE A 134 7.04 2.87 16.61
C ILE A 134 7.65 1.48 16.56
N LEU A 135 8.92 1.36 16.95
CA LEU A 135 9.60 0.07 17.06
C LEU A 135 9.16 -0.63 18.34
N LEU A 136 8.86 -1.92 18.23
CA LEU A 136 8.65 -2.77 19.40
C LEU A 136 9.97 -3.45 19.74
N ASN A 137 10.34 -3.36 21.01
CA ASN A 137 11.52 -4.04 21.58
C ASN A 137 11.19 -5.47 21.96
#